data_AF-A0A2G1BWN4-F1
#
_entry.id   AF-A0A2G1BWN4-F1
#
_cell.length_a   1.000
_cell.length_b   1.000
_cell.length_c   1.000
_cell.angle_alpha   90.00
_cell.angle_beta   90.00
_cell.angle_gamma   90.00
#
_symmetry.space_group_name_H-M   'P 1'
#
loop_
_entity.id
_entity.type
_entity.pdbx_description
1 polymer ?
#
loop_
_entity_poly.entity_id
_entity_poly.type
_entity_poly.pdbx_seq_one_letter_code
_entity_poly.pdbx_strand_id
1 'polypeptide(L)'
;MEKRVYLFVLFIYFLKPNILFSQSSPSYGIIKESVKFIKAPNSLQKHGTPYKFYIEFESFRPSGTPYRPYNFLYYGMSIYEKNDIGYDFRGSAPSGFYNKVIGFSVKEAEKRGSLDVYTERSGLIDLSDINFNNKFPTGEYKLTVFIMLSNHIPAIQINSEGDPYAGLTNGVKRFTINDICTDCNNGIFIDTDSDGDGVYDNEDECRYEAGSKSNNGCPKPDFKFEEVFITSACGDCKPRLKDLGSKRHIVYRYGLELNINEMLVLNSGGKSTKPTEIKYYYSLNNSLGVSDIPFAISTSVSTINSNTIRKVSQIIDGNDFKTEGMPYGNVYIIGKIDPDNKIEEVDESNNTFVIPITFKESPTSSKISSVNYNLKESSIEKPYKLDVYDINGNYKKSFLIENKSNENNIIKEAGLRGIHILKTTRTTKKVLLK
;
A
#
# COMPACT_ATOMS: atom_id res chain seq x y z
N MET A 1 -9.70 -44.17 61.10
CA MET A 1 -9.37 -43.23 60.00
C MET A 1 -10.29 -43.55 58.85
N GLU A 2 -11.45 -42.90 58.80
CA GLU A 2 -12.48 -43.15 57.77
C GLU A 2 -12.04 -42.57 56.42
N LYS A 3 -11.96 -43.43 55.41
CA LYS A 3 -11.82 -43.02 54.02
C LYS A 3 -13.16 -42.48 53.53
N ARG A 4 -13.24 -41.17 53.31
CA ARG A 4 -14.36 -40.55 52.58
C ARG A 4 -14.14 -40.74 51.08
N VAL A 5 -15.03 -41.50 50.44
CA VAL A 5 -15.15 -41.59 48.99
C VAL A 5 -16.09 -40.47 48.55
N TYR A 6 -15.59 -39.53 47.76
CA TYR A 6 -16.41 -38.46 47.18
C TYR A 6 -17.00 -38.94 45.85
N LEU A 7 -18.31 -39.13 45.81
CA LEU A 7 -19.06 -39.40 44.59
C LEU A 7 -19.29 -38.05 43.87
N PHE A 8 -18.63 -37.85 42.73
CA PHE A 8 -18.93 -36.73 41.84
C PHE A 8 -20.18 -37.07 41.02
N VAL A 9 -21.32 -36.45 41.37
CA VAL A 9 -22.53 -36.47 40.55
C VAL A 9 -22.50 -35.24 39.64
N LEU A 10 -22.23 -35.45 38.36
CA LEU A 10 -22.28 -34.43 37.32
C LEU A 10 -23.75 -34.14 36.98
N PHE A 11 -24.33 -33.07 37.55
CA PHE A 11 -25.59 -32.53 37.06
C PHE A 11 -25.33 -31.74 35.78
N ILE A 12 -25.60 -32.36 34.63
CA ILE A 12 -25.72 -31.64 33.36
C ILE A 12 -27.04 -30.86 33.42
N TYR A 13 -26.97 -29.61 33.86
CA TYR A 13 -28.04 -28.65 33.61
C TYR A 13 -28.02 -28.34 32.10
N PHE A 14 -28.99 -28.87 31.37
CA PHE A 14 -29.40 -28.25 30.12
C PHE A 14 -29.89 -26.85 30.47
N LEU A 15 -29.04 -25.84 30.25
CA LEU A 15 -29.42 -24.43 30.25
C LEU A 15 -30.47 -24.24 29.15
N LYS A 16 -31.74 -24.42 29.49
CA LYS A 16 -32.84 -23.79 28.74
C LYS A 16 -32.58 -22.28 28.79
N PRO A 17 -32.63 -21.55 27.68
CA PRO A 17 -32.56 -20.10 27.73
C PRO A 17 -33.72 -19.62 28.59
N ASN A 18 -33.40 -18.85 29.63
CA ASN A 18 -34.36 -18.28 30.56
C ASN A 18 -35.35 -17.40 29.80
N ILE A 19 -36.55 -17.92 29.51
CA ILE A 19 -37.72 -17.14 29.14
C ILE A 19 -38.61 -17.09 30.37
N LEU A 20 -38.52 -16.01 31.14
CA LEU A 20 -39.50 -15.64 32.17
C LEU A 20 -40.22 -14.38 31.68
N PHE A 21 -41.44 -14.54 31.19
CA PHE A 21 -42.40 -13.44 31.07
C PHE A 21 -43.72 -13.88 31.70
N SER A 22 -44.13 -13.20 32.77
CA SER A 22 -45.48 -13.34 33.35
C SER A 22 -46.47 -12.48 32.56
N GLN A 23 -47.54 -13.12 32.06
CA GLN A 23 -48.86 -12.61 31.65
C GLN A 23 -48.88 -11.28 30.87
N SER A 24 -49.34 -11.17 29.61
CA SER A 24 -50.43 -11.84 28.91
C SER A 24 -50.24 -11.68 27.39
N SER A 25 -50.41 -12.79 26.65
CA SER A 25 -50.41 -12.95 25.18
C SER A 25 -49.03 -13.17 24.51
N PRO A 26 -48.75 -14.37 23.95
CA PRO A 26 -47.46 -14.76 23.37
C PRO A 26 -47.23 -14.19 21.95
N SER A 27 -47.60 -12.92 21.71
CA SER A 27 -47.96 -12.51 20.36
C SER A 27 -46.84 -11.94 19.48
N TYR A 28 -45.81 -11.30 20.04
CA TYR A 28 -44.72 -10.67 19.25
C TYR A 28 -43.48 -10.48 20.13
N GLY A 29 -42.26 -10.74 19.63
CA GLY A 29 -41.03 -10.52 20.41
C GLY A 29 -39.75 -10.37 19.59
N ILE A 30 -38.65 -10.08 20.27
CA ILE A 30 -37.31 -9.93 19.70
C ILE A 30 -36.39 -10.99 20.32
N ILE A 31 -35.54 -11.60 19.51
CA ILE A 31 -34.49 -12.51 19.97
C ILE A 31 -33.28 -11.66 20.34
N LYS A 32 -33.08 -11.39 21.63
CA LYS A 32 -32.08 -10.42 22.14
C LYS A 32 -30.66 -10.69 21.66
N GLU A 33 -30.29 -11.96 21.59
CA GLU A 33 -28.97 -12.44 21.23
C GLU A 33 -28.66 -12.28 19.73
N SER A 34 -29.70 -12.10 18.90
CA SER A 34 -29.57 -11.96 17.45
C SER A 34 -29.13 -10.57 16.99
N VAL A 35 -29.16 -9.57 17.88
CA VAL A 35 -28.84 -8.18 17.53
C VAL A 35 -27.38 -8.06 17.09
N LYS A 36 -27.12 -7.54 15.91
CA LYS A 36 -25.79 -7.36 15.30
C LYS A 36 -25.66 -5.95 14.73
N PHE A 37 -24.45 -5.41 14.80
CA PHE A 37 -24.06 -4.19 14.10
C PHE A 37 -23.34 -4.58 12.81
N ILE A 38 -23.84 -4.10 11.67
CA ILE A 38 -23.34 -4.44 10.35
C ILE A 38 -22.72 -3.18 9.73
N LYS A 39 -21.42 -3.19 9.48
CA LYS A 39 -20.72 -2.11 8.78
C LYS A 39 -21.38 -1.86 7.42
N ALA A 40 -21.72 -0.60 7.13
CA ALA A 40 -22.32 -0.25 5.85
C ALA A 40 -21.24 -0.25 4.75
N PRO A 41 -21.54 -0.72 3.51
CA PRO A 41 -20.57 -0.74 2.42
C PRO A 41 -20.00 0.64 2.07
N ASN A 42 -20.77 1.71 2.30
CA ASN A 42 -20.39 3.09 2.07
C ASN A 42 -19.75 3.78 3.30
N SER A 43 -19.45 3.03 4.36
CA SER A 43 -18.66 3.52 5.49
C SER A 43 -17.19 3.62 5.08
N LEU A 44 -16.87 4.61 4.23
CA LEU A 44 -15.52 4.92 3.78
C LEU A 44 -14.58 4.99 4.98
N GLN A 45 -13.52 4.19 4.97
CA GLN A 45 -12.50 4.16 6.02
C GLN A 45 -11.45 5.21 5.72
N LYS A 46 -11.87 6.48 5.74
CA LYS A 46 -10.94 7.61 5.65
C LYS A 46 -10.65 8.11 7.05
N HIS A 47 -9.40 8.42 7.33
CA HIS A 47 -9.00 8.94 8.64
C HIS A 47 -9.90 10.13 9.01
N GLY A 48 -10.44 10.12 10.23
CA GLY A 48 -11.31 11.20 10.71
C GLY A 48 -12.77 11.12 10.26
N THR A 49 -13.19 10.11 9.49
CA THR A 49 -14.60 9.97 9.08
C THR A 49 -15.45 9.15 10.06
N PRO A 50 -16.74 9.50 10.27
CA PRO A 50 -17.63 8.73 11.15
C PRO A 50 -18.00 7.36 10.55
N TYR A 51 -18.12 6.34 11.39
CA TYR A 51 -18.62 5.03 10.92
C TYR A 51 -20.11 5.09 10.57
N LYS A 52 -20.46 4.32 9.55
CA LYS A 52 -21.85 4.07 9.16
C LYS A 52 -22.17 2.59 9.27
N PHE A 53 -23.31 2.27 9.86
CA PHE A 53 -23.70 0.90 10.14
C PHE A 53 -25.22 0.69 10.05
N TYR A 54 -25.60 -0.58 10.03
CA TYR A 54 -26.98 -1.03 10.20
C TYR A 54 -27.07 -1.84 11.49
N ILE A 55 -28.27 -1.90 12.07
CA ILE A 55 -28.60 -2.84 13.12
C ILE A 55 -29.49 -3.91 12.51
N GLU A 56 -29.17 -5.16 12.79
CA GLU A 56 -29.95 -6.31 12.38
C GLU A 56 -30.30 -7.18 13.58
N PHE A 57 -31.53 -7.68 13.64
CA PHE A 57 -31.97 -8.62 14.67
C PHE A 57 -33.13 -9.46 14.18
N GLU A 58 -33.42 -10.56 14.88
CA GLU A 58 -34.56 -11.43 14.62
C GLU A 58 -35.75 -11.04 15.51
N SER A 59 -36.91 -10.81 14.90
CA SER A 59 -38.21 -10.69 15.57
C SER A 59 -39.04 -11.94 15.33
N PHE A 60 -40.05 -12.22 16.16
CA PHE A 60 -40.92 -13.38 16.00
C PHE A 60 -42.38 -13.09 16.35
N ARG A 61 -43.29 -13.87 15.77
CA ARG A 61 -44.72 -13.89 16.09
C ARG A 61 -45.33 -15.28 15.93
N PRO A 62 -46.47 -15.62 16.54
CA PRO A 62 -47.19 -16.86 16.28
C PRO A 62 -47.57 -17.01 14.81
N SER A 63 -47.30 -18.18 14.26
CA SER A 63 -47.59 -18.52 12.87
C SER A 63 -49.10 -18.48 12.59
N GLY A 64 -49.48 -17.93 11.44
CA GLY A 64 -50.88 -17.78 11.04
C GLY A 64 -51.58 -16.52 11.57
N THR A 65 -50.84 -15.63 12.25
CA THR A 65 -51.34 -14.29 12.57
C THR A 65 -51.34 -13.42 11.30
N PRO A 66 -52.51 -12.88 10.86
CA PRO A 66 -52.55 -12.08 9.64
C PRO A 66 -51.65 -10.85 9.79
N TYR A 67 -50.76 -10.64 8.82
CA TYR A 67 -49.98 -9.41 8.73
C TYR A 67 -50.95 -8.27 8.41
N ARG A 68 -51.33 -7.47 9.43
CA ARG A 68 -52.18 -6.30 9.24
C ARG A 68 -51.28 -5.11 8.92
N PRO A 69 -51.26 -4.57 7.69
CA PRO A 69 -50.42 -3.43 7.34
C PRO A 69 -50.76 -2.15 8.12
N TYR A 70 -51.92 -2.09 8.79
CA TYR A 70 -52.33 -0.97 9.66
C TYR A 70 -51.94 -1.14 11.14
N ASN A 71 -51.33 -2.28 11.51
CA ASN A 71 -50.62 -2.45 12.78
C ASN A 71 -49.13 -2.29 12.48
N PHE A 72 -48.71 -1.05 12.25
CA PHE A 72 -47.29 -0.74 12.09
C PHE A 72 -46.56 -1.12 13.39
N LEU A 73 -45.79 -2.22 13.35
CA LEU A 73 -44.79 -2.49 14.37
C LEU A 73 -43.72 -1.42 14.19
N TYR A 74 -43.78 -0.37 15.00
CA TYR A 74 -42.70 0.62 15.03
C TYR A 74 -41.64 0.12 15.99
N TYR A 75 -40.42 0.05 15.47
CA TYR A 75 -39.22 -0.16 16.25
C TYR A 75 -38.56 1.20 16.46
N GLY A 76 -38.18 1.51 17.68
CA GLY A 76 -37.36 2.68 17.97
C GLY A 76 -36.09 2.27 18.70
N MET A 77 -35.06 3.10 18.52
CA MET A 77 -33.76 2.92 19.14
C MET A 77 -33.48 4.10 20.06
N SER A 78 -33.13 3.77 21.30
CA SER A 78 -32.58 4.70 22.27
C SER A 78 -31.13 4.32 22.55
N ILE A 79 -30.23 5.29 22.49
CA ILE A 79 -28.83 5.16 22.93
C ILE A 79 -28.63 6.10 24.11
N TYR A 80 -28.15 5.57 25.23
CA TYR A 80 -27.90 6.30 26.47
C TYR A 80 -26.61 5.82 27.13
N GLU A 81 -26.00 6.68 27.95
CA GLU A 81 -24.80 6.33 28.71
C GLU A 81 -25.14 5.40 29.90
N LYS A 82 -24.14 4.68 30.39
CA LYS A 82 -24.29 3.66 31.46
C LYS A 82 -25.02 4.15 32.72
N ASN A 83 -24.89 5.44 33.06
CA ASN A 83 -25.43 6.05 34.27
C ASN A 83 -26.68 6.92 34.02
N ASP A 84 -27.16 6.96 32.78
CA ASP A 84 -28.28 7.78 32.38
C ASP A 84 -29.61 7.05 32.63
N ILE A 85 -30.40 7.59 33.57
CA ILE A 85 -31.76 7.14 33.90
C ILE A 85 -32.75 7.74 32.88
N GLY A 86 -33.17 6.93 31.90
CA GLY A 86 -33.99 7.35 30.74
C GLY A 86 -35.29 8.08 31.07
N TYR A 87 -35.63 9.14 30.32
CA TYR A 87 -36.94 9.81 30.50
C TYR A 87 -37.66 10.28 29.21
N ASP A 88 -38.99 10.18 29.34
CA ASP A 88 -40.20 10.64 28.61
C ASP A 88 -40.13 11.06 27.12
N PHE A 89 -40.93 10.35 26.31
CA PHE A 89 -41.28 10.72 24.92
C PHE A 89 -42.14 12.01 24.82
N ARG A 90 -42.56 12.62 25.94
CA ARG A 90 -43.47 13.79 25.95
C ARG A 90 -42.87 15.11 26.39
N GLY A 91 -41.58 15.21 26.74
CA GLY A 91 -41.01 16.52 27.06
C GLY A 91 -39.55 16.47 27.47
N SER A 92 -38.73 17.22 26.73
CA SER A 92 -37.37 17.66 27.10
C SER A 92 -36.47 16.57 27.66
N ALA A 93 -35.84 15.80 26.78
CA ALA A 93 -34.80 14.84 27.14
C ALA A 93 -33.71 15.54 28.00
N PRO A 94 -33.30 14.98 29.15
CA PRO A 94 -32.15 15.49 29.91
C PRO A 94 -30.89 15.54 29.03
N SER A 95 -29.95 16.42 29.35
CA SER A 95 -28.64 16.47 28.69
C SER A 95 -27.95 15.10 28.78
N GLY A 96 -27.74 14.42 27.65
CA GLY A 96 -27.14 13.08 27.59
C GLY A 96 -27.99 12.02 26.86
N PHE A 97 -29.26 12.29 26.55
CA PHE A 97 -30.11 11.30 25.86
C PHE A 97 -30.21 11.54 24.36
N TYR A 98 -29.86 10.51 23.57
CA TYR A 98 -30.10 10.50 22.13
C TYR A 98 -31.16 9.45 21.76
N ASN A 99 -32.33 9.93 21.36
CA ASN A 99 -33.43 9.11 20.84
C ASN A 99 -33.59 9.37 19.34
N LYS A 100 -33.34 8.35 18.52
CA LYS A 100 -33.63 8.40 17.08
C LYS A 100 -34.60 7.31 16.73
N VAL A 101 -35.78 7.71 16.25
CA VAL A 101 -36.72 6.75 15.65
C VAL A 101 -36.10 6.28 14.34
N ILE A 102 -35.75 5.00 14.27
CA ILE A 102 -35.15 4.40 13.09
C ILE A 102 -36.12 3.37 12.55
N GLY A 103 -36.50 3.52 11.29
CA GLY A 103 -37.32 2.53 10.61
C GLY A 103 -36.55 1.22 10.40
N PHE A 104 -37.24 0.10 10.53
CA PHE A 104 -36.72 -1.22 10.20
C PHE A 104 -37.53 -1.82 9.06
N SER A 105 -36.87 -2.63 8.24
CA SER A 105 -37.47 -3.39 7.16
C SER A 105 -37.14 -4.87 7.30
N VAL A 106 -38.13 -5.72 7.07
CA VAL A 106 -37.95 -7.17 6.99
C VAL A 106 -37.05 -7.50 5.80
N LYS A 107 -35.93 -8.18 6.07
CA LYS A 107 -34.99 -8.70 5.08
C LYS A 107 -35.32 -10.13 4.68
N GLU A 108 -35.62 -10.95 5.68
CA GLU A 108 -35.88 -12.37 5.53
C GLU A 108 -37.01 -12.79 6.47
N ALA A 109 -37.73 -13.82 6.09
CA ALA A 109 -38.79 -14.41 6.88
C ALA A 109 -38.66 -15.92 6.83
N GLU A 110 -38.73 -16.58 7.98
CA GLU A 110 -38.66 -18.02 8.08
C GLU A 110 -39.64 -18.55 9.13
N LYS A 111 -39.93 -19.85 9.06
CA LYS A 111 -40.81 -20.51 10.02
C LYS A 111 -39.99 -21.40 10.95
N ARG A 112 -39.97 -21.06 12.24
CA ARG A 112 -39.34 -21.87 13.29
C ARG A 112 -40.43 -22.47 14.17
N GLY A 113 -40.88 -23.67 13.80
CA GLY A 113 -41.95 -24.37 14.52
C GLY A 113 -43.30 -23.64 14.43
N SER A 114 -43.83 -23.19 15.58
CA SER A 114 -45.06 -22.42 15.69
C SER A 114 -44.87 -20.91 15.54
N LEU A 115 -43.65 -20.45 15.25
CA LEU A 115 -43.30 -19.04 15.12
C LEU A 115 -42.93 -18.69 13.67
N ASP A 116 -43.41 -17.55 13.20
CA ASP A 116 -42.86 -16.84 12.05
C ASP A 116 -41.77 -15.90 12.59
N VAL A 117 -40.53 -16.04 12.10
CA VAL A 117 -39.34 -15.27 12.50
C VAL A 117 -38.94 -14.37 11.34
N TYR A 118 -38.62 -13.11 11.65
CA TYR A 118 -38.23 -12.10 10.67
C TYR A 118 -36.87 -11.53 11.01
N THR A 119 -35.97 -11.48 10.02
CA THR A 119 -34.74 -10.72 10.13
C THR A 119 -35.03 -9.26 9.80
N GLU A 120 -34.99 -8.39 10.80
CA GLU A 120 -35.24 -6.96 10.69
C GLU A 120 -33.93 -6.22 10.50
N ARG A 121 -33.87 -5.26 9.56
CA ARG A 121 -32.70 -4.38 9.38
C ARG A 121 -33.10 -2.91 9.43
N SER A 122 -32.32 -2.12 10.15
CA SER A 122 -32.50 -0.68 10.26
C SER A 122 -32.23 0.07 8.95
N GLY A 123 -32.69 1.31 8.86
CA GLY A 123 -32.09 2.30 7.96
C GLY A 123 -30.60 2.54 8.27
N LEU A 124 -29.89 3.23 7.37
CA LEU A 124 -28.48 3.58 7.57
C LEU A 124 -28.33 4.49 8.79
N ILE A 125 -27.42 4.14 9.70
CA ILE A 125 -27.08 4.93 10.88
C ILE A 125 -25.69 5.52 10.65
N ASP A 126 -25.59 6.83 10.69
CA ASP A 126 -24.33 7.57 10.70
C ASP A 126 -23.98 7.89 12.15
N LEU A 127 -22.79 7.49 12.64
CA LEU A 127 -22.39 7.78 14.02
C LEU A 127 -22.34 9.28 14.31
N SER A 128 -22.09 10.14 13.31
CA SER A 128 -22.11 11.59 13.52
C SER A 128 -23.50 12.13 13.88
N ASP A 129 -24.58 11.43 13.48
CA ASP A 129 -25.94 11.81 13.87
C ASP A 129 -26.17 11.59 15.36
N ILE A 130 -25.44 10.64 15.97
CA ILE A 130 -25.52 10.30 17.39
C ILE A 130 -24.60 11.28 18.14
N ASN A 131 -24.97 12.56 18.14
CA ASN A 131 -24.14 13.66 18.62
C ASN A 131 -24.13 13.75 20.15
N PHE A 132 -23.08 13.19 20.76
CA PHE A 132 -22.66 13.46 22.14
C PHE A 132 -21.48 14.43 22.13
N ASN A 133 -21.71 15.72 21.88
CA ASN A 133 -20.64 16.75 21.84
C ASN A 133 -19.43 16.38 20.94
N ASN A 134 -19.69 15.89 19.72
CA ASN A 134 -18.66 15.47 18.75
C ASN A 134 -17.70 14.36 19.22
N LYS A 135 -18.07 13.58 20.25
CA LYS A 135 -17.32 12.40 20.69
C LYS A 135 -18.30 11.28 20.99
N PHE A 136 -17.99 10.04 20.60
CA PHE A 136 -18.66 8.91 21.24
C PHE A 136 -18.07 8.79 22.66
N PRO A 137 -18.86 8.90 23.74
CA PRO A 137 -18.36 8.70 25.10
C PRO A 137 -17.52 7.41 25.23
N THR A 138 -16.50 7.40 26.06
CA THR A 138 -15.84 6.14 26.40
C THR A 138 -16.73 5.38 27.37
N GLY A 139 -17.23 4.19 27.02
CA GLY A 139 -18.06 3.41 27.94
C GLY A 139 -18.87 2.29 27.33
N GLU A 140 -19.70 1.66 28.18
CA GLU A 140 -20.75 0.76 27.76
C GLU A 140 -22.05 1.54 27.50
N TYR A 141 -22.69 1.21 26.39
CA TYR A 141 -23.95 1.75 25.94
C TYR A 141 -25.04 0.70 26.03
N LYS A 142 -26.28 1.16 25.98
CA LYS A 142 -27.44 0.28 25.89
C LYS A 142 -28.28 0.65 24.66
N LEU A 143 -28.59 -0.36 23.86
CA LEU A 143 -29.53 -0.32 22.75
C LEU A 143 -30.84 -0.91 23.25
N THR A 144 -31.88 -0.08 23.29
CA THR A 144 -33.24 -0.57 23.54
C THR A 144 -34.00 -0.65 22.24
N VAL A 145 -34.51 -1.83 21.93
CA VAL A 145 -35.46 -2.05 20.83
C VAL A 145 -36.83 -2.38 21.42
N PHE A 146 -37.83 -1.57 21.06
CA PHE A 146 -39.21 -1.74 21.52
C PHE A 146 -40.15 -1.98 20.35
N ILE A 147 -41.30 -2.60 20.62
CA ILE A 147 -42.36 -2.85 19.65
C ILE A 147 -43.58 -2.01 20.00
N MET A 148 -44.03 -1.17 19.08
CA MET A 148 -45.28 -0.39 19.22
C MET A 148 -46.40 -1.03 18.42
N LEU A 149 -47.59 -1.15 19.01
CA LEU A 149 -48.83 -1.38 18.26
C LEU A 149 -49.46 -0.02 17.92
N SER A 150 -50.07 0.12 16.74
CA SER A 150 -50.46 1.40 16.12
C SER A 150 -51.38 2.32 16.94
N ASN A 151 -51.86 1.89 18.10
CA ASN A 151 -52.84 2.60 18.92
C ASN A 151 -52.37 2.84 20.36
N HIS A 152 -51.11 2.56 20.72
CA HIS A 152 -50.59 2.78 22.08
C HIS A 152 -49.32 3.61 22.02
N ILE A 153 -49.31 4.75 22.72
CA ILE A 153 -48.08 5.40 23.19
C ILE A 153 -47.78 4.72 24.53
N PRO A 154 -46.87 3.73 24.60
CA PRO A 154 -46.53 3.16 25.88
C PRO A 154 -45.83 4.24 26.69
N ALA A 155 -46.26 4.42 27.93
CA ALA A 155 -45.41 5.04 28.92
C ALA A 155 -44.19 4.13 29.08
N ILE A 156 -43.00 4.63 28.72
CA ILE A 156 -41.76 3.93 29.04
C ILE A 156 -41.62 3.95 30.57
N GLN A 157 -41.57 2.77 31.17
CA GLN A 157 -41.28 2.55 32.58
C GLN A 157 -39.83 2.10 32.71
N ILE A 158 -39.23 2.20 33.89
CA ILE A 158 -37.83 1.81 34.15
C ILE A 158 -37.84 0.66 35.15
N ASN A 159 -37.15 -0.44 34.84
CA ASN A 159 -37.05 -1.56 35.78
C ASN A 159 -36.02 -1.25 36.89
N SER A 160 -35.86 -2.16 37.85
CA SER A 160 -34.89 -2.03 38.94
C SER A 160 -33.43 -1.94 38.50
N GLU A 161 -33.12 -2.26 37.24
CA GLU A 161 -31.78 -2.23 36.64
C GLU A 161 -31.53 -0.96 35.82
N GLY A 162 -32.48 -0.01 35.82
CA GLY A 162 -32.39 1.23 35.06
C GLY A 162 -32.69 1.04 33.56
N ASP A 163 -33.26 -0.10 33.16
CA ASP A 163 -33.56 -0.40 31.77
C ASP A 163 -34.98 0.09 31.41
N PRO A 164 -35.15 0.86 30.31
CA PRO A 164 -36.46 1.30 29.84
C PRO A 164 -37.24 0.10 29.28
N TYR A 165 -38.49 -0.02 29.70
CA TYR A 165 -39.44 -1.01 29.22
C TYR A 165 -40.77 -0.33 28.86
N ALA A 166 -41.27 -0.61 27.66
CA ALA A 166 -42.55 -0.10 27.17
C ALA A 166 -43.41 -1.30 26.72
N GLY A 167 -44.42 -1.67 27.50
CA GLY A 167 -45.36 -2.73 27.11
C GLY A 167 -44.74 -4.14 26.92
N LEU A 168 -45.32 -4.90 25.99
CA LEU A 168 -45.33 -6.37 25.96
C LEU A 168 -44.03 -7.08 25.56
N THR A 169 -43.03 -6.44 24.94
CA THR A 169 -41.74 -7.10 24.63
C THR A 169 -40.60 -6.09 24.49
N ASN A 170 -39.54 -6.27 25.30
CA ASN A 170 -38.38 -5.38 25.30
C ASN A 170 -37.08 -6.18 25.20
N GLY A 171 -36.25 -5.81 24.22
CA GLY A 171 -34.87 -6.26 24.11
C GLY A 171 -33.91 -5.10 24.40
N VAL A 172 -33.27 -5.11 25.57
CA VAL A 172 -32.10 -4.25 25.86
C VAL A 172 -30.79 -5.02 25.60
N LYS A 173 -30.01 -4.58 24.61
CA LYS A 173 -28.65 -5.09 24.37
C LYS A 173 -27.63 -4.06 24.84
N ARG A 174 -26.70 -4.49 25.69
CA ARG A 174 -25.53 -3.70 26.02
C ARG A 174 -24.47 -3.87 24.93
N PHE A 175 -23.81 -2.79 24.57
CA PHE A 175 -22.77 -2.79 23.56
C PHE A 175 -21.75 -1.68 23.85
N THR A 176 -20.58 -1.78 23.26
CA THR A 176 -19.50 -0.79 23.30
C THR A 176 -19.26 -0.29 21.89
N ILE A 177 -18.47 0.77 21.74
CA ILE A 177 -18.05 1.21 20.40
C ILE A 177 -17.30 0.10 19.64
N ASN A 178 -16.62 -0.79 20.36
CA ASN A 178 -15.91 -1.94 19.79
C ASN A 178 -16.84 -3.00 19.17
N ASP A 179 -18.11 -3.02 19.58
CA ASP A 179 -19.14 -3.88 18.96
C ASP A 179 -19.64 -3.31 17.63
N ILE A 180 -19.38 -2.02 17.35
CA ILE A 180 -19.72 -1.33 16.10
C ILE A 180 -18.52 -1.31 15.14
N CYS A 181 -17.33 -1.02 15.67
CA CYS A 181 -16.07 -0.90 14.92
C CYS A 181 -14.91 -1.51 15.71
N THR A 182 -14.08 -2.34 15.09
CA THR A 182 -12.92 -2.92 15.79
C THR A 182 -11.67 -2.05 15.69
N ASP A 183 -11.69 -1.07 14.79
CA ASP A 183 -10.58 -0.26 14.31
C ASP A 183 -10.85 1.25 14.44
N CYS A 184 -11.81 1.64 15.30
CA CYS A 184 -12.15 3.04 15.50
C CYS A 184 -12.02 3.48 16.95
N ASN A 185 -11.43 4.66 17.15
CA ASN A 185 -11.26 5.24 18.47
C ASN A 185 -12.42 6.21 18.73
N ASN A 186 -13.36 5.82 19.60
CA ASN A 186 -14.56 6.61 19.90
C ASN A 186 -15.40 6.98 18.66
N GLY A 187 -15.59 6.04 17.73
CA GLY A 187 -16.45 6.23 16.56
C GLY A 187 -15.77 6.84 15.33
N ILE A 188 -14.50 7.21 15.45
CA ILE A 188 -13.70 7.82 14.38
C ILE A 188 -12.70 6.79 13.85
N PHE A 189 -12.69 6.55 12.54
CA PHE A 189 -11.67 5.72 11.91
C PHE A 189 -10.29 6.37 12.11
N ILE A 190 -9.40 5.66 12.79
CA ILE A 190 -8.00 6.04 12.91
C ILE A 190 -7.21 5.07 12.04
N ASP A 191 -6.62 5.61 10.99
CA ASP A 191 -5.59 4.91 10.26
C ASP A 191 -4.21 5.16 10.84
N THR A 192 -3.31 4.21 10.63
CA THR A 192 -1.90 4.31 11.04
C THR A 192 -1.13 5.10 9.99
N ASP A 193 -0.08 5.80 10.41
CA ASP A 193 0.94 6.38 9.55
C ASP A 193 2.26 5.72 9.99
N SER A 194 2.63 4.66 9.28
CA SER A 194 3.66 3.72 9.71
C SER A 194 5.09 4.26 9.56
N ASP A 195 5.32 5.21 8.66
CA ASP A 195 6.63 5.84 8.45
C ASP A 195 6.71 7.30 8.89
N GLY A 196 5.57 7.90 9.27
CA GLY A 196 5.49 9.22 9.89
C GLY A 196 5.61 10.37 8.90
N ASP A 197 5.32 10.15 7.61
CA ASP A 197 5.42 11.18 6.57
C ASP A 197 4.20 12.12 6.49
N GLY A 198 3.15 11.83 7.27
CA GLY A 198 1.90 12.58 7.31
C GLY A 198 0.87 12.13 6.26
N VAL A 199 1.12 11.02 5.55
CA VAL A 199 0.18 10.29 4.70
C VAL A 199 -0.18 8.98 5.40
N TYR A 200 -1.47 8.74 5.60
CA TYR A 200 -1.90 7.52 6.28
C TYR A 200 -1.74 6.27 5.40
N ASP A 201 -1.53 5.11 6.03
CA ASP A 201 -1.26 3.80 5.43
C ASP A 201 -2.30 3.33 4.36
N ASN A 202 -3.52 3.87 4.39
CA ASN A 202 -4.58 3.63 3.39
C ASN A 202 -4.50 4.54 2.16
N GLU A 203 -3.81 5.67 2.27
CA GLU A 203 -3.56 6.68 1.25
C GLU A 203 -2.10 6.68 0.77
N ASP A 204 -1.23 5.95 1.46
CA ASP A 204 0.19 5.79 1.18
C ASP A 204 0.49 4.53 0.34
N GLU A 205 1.12 4.74 -0.82
CA GLU A 205 1.58 3.67 -1.71
C GLU A 205 2.85 2.96 -1.17
N CYS A 206 3.61 3.62 -0.30
CA CYS A 206 4.89 3.21 0.25
C CYS A 206 4.92 3.23 1.78
N ARG A 207 3.89 2.69 2.43
CA ARG A 207 3.65 2.55 3.90
C ARG A 207 4.85 2.59 4.88
N TYR A 208 6.02 2.10 4.49
CA TYR A 208 7.19 1.97 5.35
C TYR A 208 8.40 2.80 4.88
N GLU A 209 8.22 3.66 3.88
CA GLU A 209 9.26 4.48 3.25
C GLU A 209 8.73 5.90 3.06
N ALA A 210 9.12 6.79 3.99
CA ALA A 210 8.60 8.15 4.03
C ALA A 210 8.74 8.90 2.69
N GLY A 211 7.65 9.51 2.26
CA GLY A 211 7.56 10.27 1.03
C GLY A 211 6.84 11.59 1.17
N SER A 212 6.48 12.17 0.03
CA SER A 212 5.64 13.36 0.01
C SER A 212 4.22 12.99 -0.38
N LYS A 213 3.24 13.72 0.15
CA LYS A 213 1.85 13.59 -0.27
C LYS A 213 1.65 13.78 -1.79
N SER A 214 2.47 14.64 -2.42
CA SER A 214 2.46 14.82 -3.88
C SER A 214 2.87 13.57 -4.67
N ASN A 215 3.57 12.64 -4.02
CA ASN A 215 4.02 11.37 -4.58
C ASN A 215 3.35 10.16 -3.90
N ASN A 216 2.16 10.36 -3.33
CA ASN A 216 1.34 9.33 -2.66
C ASN A 216 2.09 8.62 -1.53
N GLY A 217 2.81 9.39 -0.69
CA GLY A 217 3.57 8.86 0.45
C GLY A 217 4.86 8.13 0.07
N CYS A 218 5.20 8.08 -1.22
CA CYS A 218 6.46 7.47 -1.65
C CYS A 218 7.62 8.48 -1.79
N PRO A 219 8.88 8.06 -1.53
CA PRO A 219 10.07 8.79 -1.95
C PRO A 219 10.14 8.92 -3.48
N LYS A 220 10.83 9.95 -3.97
CA LYS A 220 11.01 10.16 -5.43
C LYS A 220 11.98 9.12 -6.03
N PRO A 221 11.86 8.81 -7.33
CA PRO A 221 12.91 8.11 -8.06
C PRO A 221 14.17 8.97 -8.22
N ASP A 222 15.28 8.35 -8.61
CA ASP A 222 16.55 9.06 -8.90
C ASP A 222 17.39 8.29 -9.92
N PHE A 223 17.40 8.74 -11.18
CA PHE A 223 18.16 8.12 -12.26
C PHE A 223 19.61 8.55 -12.23
N LYS A 224 20.51 7.57 -12.14
CA LYS A 224 21.95 7.82 -12.19
C LYS A 224 22.65 6.82 -13.08
N PHE A 225 23.66 7.28 -13.82
CA PHE A 225 24.55 6.39 -14.56
C PHE A 225 25.64 5.83 -13.64
N GLU A 226 25.58 4.52 -13.37
CA GLU A 226 26.63 3.87 -12.59
C GLU A 226 27.86 3.57 -13.43
N GLU A 227 27.68 2.99 -14.62
CA GLU A 227 28.78 2.72 -15.55
C GLU A 227 28.31 2.85 -16.99
N VAL A 228 29.24 3.25 -17.85
CA VAL A 228 29.03 3.32 -19.31
C VAL A 228 30.23 2.66 -19.96
N PHE A 229 29.96 1.71 -20.85
CA PHE A 229 30.96 0.95 -21.60
C PHE A 229 30.89 1.32 -23.07
N ILE A 230 32.03 1.68 -23.65
CA ILE A 230 32.12 2.28 -24.98
C ILE A 230 33.28 1.66 -25.77
N THR A 231 33.00 1.32 -27.02
CA THR A 231 34.01 0.97 -28.02
C THR A 231 33.93 1.94 -29.19
N SER A 232 35.08 2.24 -29.80
CA SER A 232 35.19 3.21 -30.90
C SER A 232 36.39 2.87 -31.79
N ALA A 233 36.73 3.75 -32.72
CA ALA A 233 37.96 3.63 -33.52
C ALA A 233 39.27 3.85 -32.71
N CYS A 234 39.19 4.20 -31.44
CA CYS A 234 40.35 4.27 -30.54
C CYS A 234 40.80 2.86 -30.12
N GLY A 235 41.91 2.38 -30.68
CA GLY A 235 42.40 1.00 -30.48
C GLY A 235 43.01 0.71 -29.10
N ASP A 236 43.32 1.74 -28.30
CA ASP A 236 43.93 1.64 -26.98
C ASP A 236 43.09 2.31 -25.87
N CYS A 237 41.84 2.65 -26.18
CA CYS A 237 40.89 3.15 -25.19
C CYS A 237 40.33 1.99 -24.36
N LYS A 238 40.27 2.19 -23.04
CA LYS A 238 39.59 1.23 -22.14
C LYS A 238 38.08 1.32 -22.38
N PRO A 239 37.36 0.18 -22.37
CA PRO A 239 35.91 0.20 -22.62
C PRO A 239 35.11 0.94 -21.53
N ARG A 240 35.49 0.83 -20.26
CA ARG A 240 34.79 1.52 -19.17
C ARG A 240 35.12 3.01 -19.20
N LEU A 241 34.09 3.84 -19.36
CA LEU A 241 34.24 5.30 -19.51
C LEU A 241 34.98 5.95 -18.33
N LYS A 242 34.70 5.49 -17.10
CA LYS A 242 35.40 5.96 -15.87
C LYS A 242 36.91 5.69 -15.90
N ASP A 243 37.36 4.68 -16.64
CA ASP A 243 38.77 4.29 -16.70
C ASP A 243 39.50 4.90 -17.91
N LEU A 244 38.81 5.72 -18.72
CA LEU A 244 39.36 6.32 -19.94
C LEU A 244 40.52 7.28 -19.65
N GLY A 245 40.51 7.93 -18.48
CA GLY A 245 41.53 8.91 -18.07
C GLY A 245 41.51 10.14 -18.98
N SER A 246 42.68 10.58 -19.45
CA SER A 246 42.82 11.72 -20.36
C SER A 246 42.62 11.39 -21.84
N LYS A 247 42.33 10.11 -22.16
CA LYS A 247 42.12 9.69 -23.55
C LYS A 247 40.76 10.14 -24.07
N ARG A 248 40.60 10.07 -25.40
CA ARG A 248 39.37 10.42 -26.11
C ARG A 248 39.03 9.31 -27.08
N HIS A 249 37.76 8.92 -27.13
CA HIS A 249 37.28 8.02 -28.20
C HIS A 249 37.46 8.70 -29.56
N ILE A 250 37.54 7.93 -30.64
CA ILE A 250 37.73 8.48 -31.99
C ILE A 250 36.49 8.19 -32.82
N VAL A 251 35.94 9.23 -33.44
CA VAL A 251 34.76 9.15 -34.30
C VAL A 251 35.03 9.89 -35.60
N TYR A 252 34.56 9.33 -36.71
CA TYR A 252 34.73 9.89 -38.05
C TYR A 252 33.37 10.25 -38.65
N ARG A 253 33.29 11.38 -39.36
CA ARG A 253 32.02 11.86 -39.95
C ARG A 253 31.33 10.84 -40.88
N TYR A 254 32.10 10.06 -41.64
CA TYR A 254 31.59 8.99 -42.50
C TYR A 254 32.34 7.67 -42.27
N GLY A 255 32.67 7.36 -41.02
CA GLY A 255 33.48 6.19 -40.67
C GLY A 255 32.86 5.32 -39.58
N LEU A 256 33.73 4.64 -38.83
CA LEU A 256 33.34 3.63 -37.83
C LEU A 256 32.44 4.20 -36.74
N GLU A 257 31.53 3.34 -36.28
CA GLU A 257 30.55 3.61 -35.23
C GLU A 257 31.21 3.80 -33.86
N LEU A 258 30.63 4.69 -33.04
CA LEU A 258 30.82 4.71 -31.60
C LEU A 258 29.72 3.84 -30.98
N ASN A 259 30.11 2.70 -30.43
CA ASN A 259 29.18 1.76 -29.83
C ASN A 259 29.21 1.91 -28.31
N ILE A 260 28.12 2.41 -27.75
CA ILE A 260 27.85 2.40 -26.31
C ILE A 260 27.29 1.02 -25.98
N ASN A 261 28.20 0.09 -25.66
CA ASN A 261 27.89 -1.32 -25.51
C ASN A 261 26.90 -1.57 -24.37
N GLU A 262 27.06 -0.85 -23.26
CA GLU A 262 26.20 -0.98 -22.09
C GLU A 262 26.24 0.31 -21.26
N MET A 263 25.06 0.81 -20.89
CA MET A 263 24.82 1.83 -19.89
C MET A 263 24.09 1.18 -18.72
N LEU A 264 24.65 1.30 -17.52
CA LEU A 264 24.03 0.87 -16.27
C LEU A 264 23.30 2.05 -15.66
N VAL A 265 21.99 2.13 -15.90
CA VAL A 265 21.12 3.15 -15.32
C VAL A 265 20.55 2.62 -14.01
N LEU A 266 20.97 3.20 -12.90
CA LEU A 266 20.45 2.91 -11.56
C LEU A 266 19.27 3.84 -11.27
N ASN A 267 18.20 3.30 -10.70
CA ASN A 267 17.26 4.10 -9.92
C ASN A 267 17.70 4.04 -8.45
N SER A 268 18.31 5.10 -7.93
CA SER A 268 18.80 5.20 -6.55
C SER A 268 17.73 5.70 -5.57
N GLY A 269 16.60 6.16 -6.11
CA GLY A 269 15.43 6.62 -5.36
C GLY A 269 14.51 5.49 -4.93
N GLY A 270 13.51 5.83 -4.12
CA GLY A 270 12.68 4.84 -3.42
C GLY A 270 11.40 4.42 -4.17
N LYS A 271 11.03 5.08 -5.27
CA LYS A 271 9.87 4.70 -6.11
C LYS A 271 10.29 4.20 -7.48
N SER A 272 9.54 3.27 -8.04
CA SER A 272 9.73 2.81 -9.42
C SER A 272 9.53 3.95 -10.42
N THR A 273 10.36 3.98 -11.45
CA THR A 273 10.33 5.06 -12.43
C THR A 273 9.25 4.85 -13.50
N LYS A 274 8.76 5.94 -14.08
CA LYS A 274 8.02 5.86 -15.34
C LYS A 274 9.01 5.60 -16.49
N PRO A 275 8.59 4.96 -17.59
CA PRO A 275 9.43 4.84 -18.78
C PRO A 275 9.83 6.23 -19.28
N THR A 276 11.07 6.37 -19.75
CA THR A 276 11.63 7.60 -20.29
C THR A 276 12.64 7.27 -21.39
N GLU A 277 13.45 8.23 -21.80
CA GLU A 277 14.51 8.04 -22.79
C GLU A 277 15.80 8.75 -22.39
N ILE A 278 16.91 8.28 -22.97
CA ILE A 278 18.20 8.96 -22.99
C ILE A 278 18.30 9.69 -24.33
N LYS A 279 18.48 11.01 -24.29
CA LYS A 279 18.87 11.80 -25.46
C LYS A 279 20.37 12.08 -25.41
N TYR A 280 20.95 12.21 -26.60
CA TYR A 280 22.36 12.46 -26.78
C TYR A 280 22.56 13.83 -27.40
N TYR A 281 23.62 14.51 -27.01
CA TYR A 281 23.95 15.85 -27.45
C TYR A 281 25.42 15.93 -27.84
N TYR A 282 25.70 16.59 -28.95
CA TYR A 282 27.03 17.00 -29.33
C TYR A 282 27.36 18.34 -28.66
N SER A 283 28.44 18.39 -27.89
CA SER A 283 28.86 19.56 -27.12
C SER A 283 30.33 19.91 -27.34
N LEU A 284 30.63 21.21 -27.26
CA LEU A 284 32.00 21.73 -27.30
C LEU A 284 32.66 21.74 -25.91
N ASN A 285 31.90 21.48 -24.85
CA ASN A 285 32.38 21.42 -23.48
C ASN A 285 31.82 20.17 -22.77
N ASN A 286 32.15 19.99 -21.48
CA ASN A 286 31.80 18.79 -20.72
C ASN A 286 30.48 18.92 -19.94
N SER A 287 29.65 19.91 -20.24
CA SER A 287 28.42 20.23 -19.51
C SER A 287 27.29 20.48 -20.48
N LEU A 288 26.10 19.93 -20.20
CA LEU A 288 24.95 20.11 -21.08
C LEU A 288 24.48 21.57 -21.05
N GLY A 289 24.46 22.21 -22.22
CA GLY A 289 24.03 23.59 -22.40
C GLY A 289 23.01 23.75 -23.51
N VAL A 290 22.33 24.89 -23.53
CA VAL A 290 21.29 25.21 -24.54
C VAL A 290 21.82 25.33 -25.97
N SER A 291 23.14 25.51 -26.13
CA SER A 291 23.82 25.59 -27.43
C SER A 291 24.25 24.22 -27.98
N ASP A 292 24.08 23.15 -27.21
CA ASP A 292 24.48 21.82 -27.63
C ASP A 292 23.52 21.27 -28.68
N ILE A 293 24.07 20.54 -29.65
CA ILE A 293 23.32 20.07 -30.81
C ILE A 293 22.74 18.69 -30.47
N PRO A 294 21.41 18.50 -30.42
CA PRO A 294 20.82 17.20 -30.14
C PRO A 294 21.06 16.25 -31.31
N PHE A 295 21.41 15.00 -31.01
CA PHE A 295 21.34 13.92 -31.99
C PHE A 295 19.88 13.53 -32.22
N ALA A 296 19.55 13.07 -33.42
CA ALA A 296 18.20 12.60 -33.74
C ALA A 296 17.85 11.26 -33.08
N ILE A 297 18.87 10.48 -32.71
CA ILE A 297 18.73 9.21 -32.01
C ILE A 297 18.45 9.40 -30.52
N SER A 298 17.69 8.47 -29.96
CA SER A 298 17.49 8.34 -28.52
C SER A 298 17.47 6.87 -28.11
N THR A 299 17.56 6.61 -26.81
CA THR A 299 17.49 5.26 -26.24
C THR A 299 16.34 5.18 -25.26
N SER A 300 15.34 4.36 -25.56
CA SER A 300 14.22 4.14 -24.65
C SER A 300 14.66 3.37 -23.40
N VAL A 301 14.23 3.86 -22.24
CA VAL A 301 14.48 3.26 -20.93
C VAL A 301 13.14 2.88 -20.32
N SER A 302 12.92 1.58 -20.16
CA SER A 302 11.72 1.08 -19.47
C SER A 302 11.79 1.34 -17.98
N THR A 303 10.65 1.20 -17.29
CA THR A 303 10.55 1.31 -15.82
C THR A 303 11.68 0.58 -15.10
N ILE A 304 12.25 1.29 -14.12
CA ILE A 304 13.29 0.80 -13.24
C ILE A 304 12.74 0.82 -11.82
N ASN A 305 12.71 -0.35 -11.17
CA ASN A 305 12.27 -0.44 -9.78
C ASN A 305 13.26 0.28 -8.86
N SER A 306 12.79 0.75 -7.71
CA SER A 306 13.60 1.31 -6.64
C SER A 306 14.86 0.47 -6.38
N ASN A 307 16.02 1.12 -6.28
CA ASN A 307 17.32 0.51 -6.00
C ASN A 307 17.75 -0.59 -6.98
N THR A 308 17.26 -0.57 -8.22
CA THR A 308 17.63 -1.54 -9.27
C THR A 308 18.31 -0.88 -10.48
N ILE A 309 19.03 -1.70 -11.25
CA ILE A 309 19.76 -1.26 -12.44
C ILE A 309 19.05 -1.77 -13.70
N ARG A 310 18.89 -0.88 -14.69
CA ARG A 310 18.52 -1.20 -16.06
C ARG A 310 19.75 -1.08 -16.96
N LYS A 311 19.94 -2.09 -17.80
CA LYS A 311 20.96 -2.14 -18.84
C LYS A 311 20.34 -1.69 -20.15
N VAL A 312 20.94 -0.71 -20.80
CA VAL A 312 20.57 -0.26 -22.16
C VAL A 312 21.84 -0.08 -23.00
N SER A 313 21.72 -0.04 -24.32
CA SER A 313 22.85 0.13 -25.24
C SER A 313 22.45 1.06 -26.37
N GLN A 314 23.43 1.67 -27.03
CA GLN A 314 23.20 2.53 -28.18
C GLN A 314 24.38 2.50 -29.15
N ILE A 315 24.09 2.73 -30.43
CA ILE A 315 25.10 2.97 -31.46
C ILE A 315 24.93 4.41 -31.95
N ILE A 316 26.04 5.15 -32.01
CA ILE A 316 26.11 6.48 -32.59
C ILE A 316 27.03 6.38 -33.80
N ASP A 317 26.50 6.60 -35.00
CA ASP A 317 27.21 6.38 -36.26
C ASP A 317 27.44 7.69 -37.02
N GLY A 318 28.13 7.62 -38.17
CA GLY A 318 28.41 8.79 -38.99
C GLY A 318 27.18 9.55 -39.50
N ASN A 319 26.00 8.90 -39.60
CA ASN A 319 24.75 9.58 -39.96
C ASN A 319 24.29 10.54 -38.87
N ASP A 320 24.51 10.21 -37.61
CA ASP A 320 24.19 11.06 -36.48
C ASP A 320 25.06 12.35 -36.46
N PHE A 321 26.25 12.31 -37.08
CA PHE A 321 27.16 13.45 -37.22
C PHE A 321 26.97 14.29 -38.49
N LYS A 322 25.87 14.11 -39.23
CA LYS A 322 25.59 14.86 -40.46
C LYS A 322 25.01 16.26 -40.23
N THR A 323 24.60 16.57 -39.02
CA THR A 323 24.00 17.87 -38.68
C THR A 323 25.00 19.01 -38.88
N GLU A 324 24.55 20.10 -39.51
CA GLU A 324 25.35 21.32 -39.66
C GLU A 324 25.74 21.88 -38.29
N GLY A 325 26.90 22.54 -38.21
CA GLY A 325 27.38 23.16 -36.96
C GLY A 325 28.21 22.27 -36.02
N MET A 326 28.58 21.05 -36.42
CA MET A 326 29.49 20.19 -35.66
C MET A 326 30.96 20.33 -36.16
N PRO A 327 31.82 21.14 -35.52
CA PRO A 327 33.22 21.29 -35.92
C PRO A 327 34.06 20.04 -35.63
N TYR A 328 35.10 19.80 -36.44
CA TYR A 328 36.08 18.76 -36.12
C TYR A 328 36.95 19.17 -34.93
N GLY A 329 37.44 18.19 -34.17
CA GLY A 329 38.35 18.41 -33.04
C GLY A 329 37.95 17.67 -31.77
N ASN A 330 38.46 18.16 -30.65
CA ASN A 330 38.18 17.62 -29.32
C ASN A 330 36.84 18.14 -28.80
N VAL A 331 35.84 17.27 -28.77
CA VAL A 331 34.45 17.59 -28.43
C VAL A 331 33.85 16.51 -27.53
N TYR A 332 32.59 16.62 -27.14
CA TYR A 332 31.96 15.72 -26.19
C TYR A 332 30.61 15.24 -26.71
N ILE A 333 30.26 14.00 -26.37
CA ILE A 333 28.89 13.50 -26.46
C ILE A 333 28.35 13.45 -25.04
N ILE A 334 27.22 14.11 -24.81
CA ILE A 334 26.55 14.10 -23.50
C ILE A 334 25.28 13.28 -23.63
N GLY A 335 25.14 12.24 -22.81
CA GLY A 335 23.88 11.52 -22.67
C GLY A 335 23.15 12.02 -21.43
N LYS A 336 21.87 12.35 -21.56
CA LYS A 336 20.99 12.72 -20.45
C LYS A 336 19.74 11.84 -20.47
N ILE A 337 19.43 11.19 -19.36
CA ILE A 337 18.15 10.51 -19.16
C ILE A 337 17.10 11.50 -18.67
N ASP A 338 15.86 11.32 -19.09
CA ASP A 338 14.74 12.24 -18.83
C ASP A 338 15.08 13.71 -19.13
N PRO A 339 15.54 14.04 -20.34
CA PRO A 339 16.07 15.38 -20.67
C PRO A 339 15.06 16.51 -20.53
N ASP A 340 13.76 16.20 -20.61
CA ASP A 340 12.65 17.15 -20.46
C ASP A 340 12.22 17.33 -18.99
N ASN A 341 12.88 16.64 -18.04
CA ASN A 341 12.57 16.65 -16.61
C ASN A 341 11.07 16.42 -16.31
N LYS A 342 10.49 15.42 -16.97
CA LYS A 342 9.07 15.04 -16.80
C LYS A 342 8.85 14.17 -15.58
N ILE A 343 9.90 13.49 -15.12
CA ILE A 343 9.94 12.68 -13.93
C ILE A 343 10.69 13.50 -12.89
N GLU A 344 10.01 13.89 -11.82
CA GLU A 344 10.65 14.65 -10.75
C GLU A 344 11.55 13.73 -9.93
N GLU A 345 12.84 14.04 -9.88
CA GLU A 345 13.86 13.20 -9.26
C GLU A 345 14.29 13.72 -7.87
N VAL A 346 15.07 12.93 -7.14
CA VAL A 346 15.76 13.40 -5.93
C VAL A 346 16.88 14.37 -6.31
N ASP A 347 17.68 14.01 -7.31
CA ASP A 347 18.81 14.82 -7.78
C ASP A 347 18.88 14.88 -9.31
N GLU A 348 18.35 15.96 -9.86
CA GLU A 348 18.35 16.28 -11.30
C GLU A 348 19.75 16.53 -11.91
N SER A 349 20.81 16.53 -11.09
CA SER A 349 22.18 16.80 -11.56
C SER A 349 22.99 15.53 -11.85
N ASN A 350 22.52 14.35 -11.42
CA ASN A 350 23.27 13.09 -11.51
C ASN A 350 22.82 12.16 -12.66
N ASN A 351 21.87 12.63 -13.48
CA ASN A 351 21.24 11.90 -14.57
C ASN A 351 21.92 12.13 -15.94
N THR A 352 23.21 12.47 -15.95
CA THR A 352 24.02 12.72 -17.16
C THR A 352 25.33 11.94 -17.18
N PHE A 353 25.83 11.63 -18.38
CA PHE A 353 27.20 11.14 -18.58
C PHE A 353 27.85 11.83 -19.79
N VAL A 354 29.18 11.89 -19.80
CA VAL A 354 29.95 12.64 -20.79
C VAL A 354 31.02 11.75 -21.42
N ILE A 355 30.98 11.60 -22.74
CA ILE A 355 31.98 10.89 -23.54
C ILE A 355 32.89 11.89 -24.22
N PRO A 356 34.18 11.97 -23.86
CA PRO A 356 35.13 12.80 -24.59
C PRO A 356 35.54 12.11 -25.90
N ILE A 357 35.35 12.79 -27.03
CA ILE A 357 35.65 12.28 -28.38
C ILE A 357 36.59 13.18 -29.18
N THR A 358 37.41 12.60 -30.04
CA THR A 358 38.11 13.32 -31.10
C THR A 358 37.31 13.09 -32.38
N PHE A 359 36.56 14.10 -32.81
CA PHE A 359 35.76 14.06 -34.02
C PHE A 359 36.61 14.47 -35.23
N LYS A 360 36.73 13.59 -36.21
CA LYS A 360 37.60 13.77 -37.37
C LYS A 360 36.82 13.70 -38.68
N GLU A 361 37.34 14.40 -39.68
CA GLU A 361 36.93 14.15 -41.05
C GLU A 361 37.32 12.72 -41.46
N SER A 362 36.50 12.07 -42.28
CA SER A 362 36.80 10.73 -42.77
C SER A 362 38.15 10.71 -43.48
N PRO A 363 38.98 9.67 -43.30
CA PRO A 363 40.22 9.57 -44.03
C PRO A 363 39.93 9.50 -45.54
N THR A 364 40.47 10.43 -46.31
CA THR A 364 40.42 10.44 -47.78
C THR A 364 41.17 9.21 -48.32
N SER A 365 40.39 8.30 -48.93
CA SER A 365 40.76 7.12 -49.73
C SER A 365 41.61 5.99 -49.11
N SER A 366 41.07 4.77 -49.22
CA SER A 366 41.77 3.48 -49.30
C SER A 366 42.74 3.10 -48.17
N LYS A 367 42.23 3.02 -46.92
CA LYS A 367 42.76 2.14 -45.86
C LYS A 367 41.79 2.01 -44.68
N ILE A 368 40.50 1.81 -44.96
CA ILE A 368 39.57 1.36 -43.92
C ILE A 368 39.41 -0.14 -44.13
N SER A 369 40.36 -0.91 -43.61
CA SER A 369 40.08 -2.30 -43.28
C SER A 369 38.96 -2.25 -42.23
N SER A 370 37.85 -2.94 -42.47
CA SER A 370 36.92 -3.27 -41.40
C SER A 370 37.72 -3.95 -40.30
N VAL A 371 37.96 -3.25 -39.19
CA VAL A 371 38.44 -3.91 -37.98
C VAL A 371 37.22 -4.62 -37.43
N ASN A 372 37.03 -5.87 -37.87
CA ASN A 372 36.19 -6.81 -37.13
C ASN A 372 36.84 -6.95 -35.75
N TYR A 373 36.24 -6.31 -34.74
CA TYR A 373 36.46 -6.71 -33.36
C TYR A 373 35.88 -8.12 -33.19
N ASN A 374 36.65 -9.12 -33.61
CA ASN A 374 36.51 -10.48 -33.12
C ASN A 374 36.98 -10.45 -31.66
N LEU A 375 36.11 -9.97 -30.77
CA LEU A 375 36.11 -10.48 -29.41
C LEU A 375 35.85 -11.98 -29.56
N LYS A 376 36.90 -12.79 -29.59
CA LYS A 376 36.74 -14.21 -29.30
C LYS A 376 36.00 -14.24 -27.98
N GLU A 377 34.82 -14.83 -27.98
CA GLU A 377 33.98 -15.12 -26.82
C GLU A 377 34.69 -16.00 -25.75
N SER A 378 36.00 -16.19 -25.86
CA SER A 378 36.83 -16.84 -24.87
C SER A 378 37.17 -15.84 -23.76
N SER A 379 36.40 -15.94 -22.67
CA SER A 379 36.80 -15.62 -21.30
C SER A 379 37.17 -14.18 -20.98
N ILE A 380 36.30 -13.22 -21.31
CA ILE A 380 36.21 -12.00 -20.48
C ILE A 380 35.21 -12.32 -19.37
N GLU A 381 35.70 -12.67 -18.17
CA GLU A 381 34.82 -12.75 -17.00
C GLU A 381 34.28 -11.36 -16.73
N LYS A 382 33.00 -11.16 -17.08
CA LYS A 382 32.29 -9.89 -16.88
C LYS A 382 32.09 -9.66 -15.38
N PRO A 383 32.27 -8.44 -14.88
CA PRO A 383 32.02 -8.12 -13.50
C PRO A 383 30.57 -8.46 -13.12
N TYR A 384 30.36 -8.99 -11.91
CA TYR A 384 29.04 -9.37 -11.42
C TYR A 384 28.82 -8.94 -9.98
N LYS A 385 27.55 -8.66 -9.67
CA LYS A 385 27.10 -8.35 -8.32
C LYS A 385 27.02 -9.64 -7.50
N LEU A 386 27.59 -9.59 -6.30
CA LEU A 386 27.55 -10.66 -5.29
C LEU A 386 26.86 -10.15 -4.03
N ASP A 387 25.63 -10.59 -3.82
CA ASP A 387 24.86 -10.30 -2.61
C ASP A 387 25.14 -11.35 -1.53
N VAL A 388 25.35 -10.89 -0.31
CA VAL A 388 25.64 -11.72 0.85
C VAL A 388 24.50 -11.65 1.85
N TYR A 389 24.02 -12.83 2.26
CA TYR A 389 22.99 -13.03 3.26
C TYR A 389 23.52 -13.90 4.40
N ASP A 390 22.95 -13.75 5.60
CA ASP A 390 23.18 -14.73 6.67
C ASP A 390 22.40 -16.04 6.44
N ILE A 391 22.63 -17.03 7.29
CA ILE A 391 21.98 -18.35 7.19
C ILE A 391 20.45 -18.29 7.36
N ASN A 392 19.93 -17.22 7.96
CA ASN A 392 18.49 -17.00 8.15
C ASN A 392 17.87 -16.24 6.95
N GLY A 393 18.69 -15.87 5.95
CA GLY A 393 18.24 -15.19 4.74
C GLY A 393 18.20 -13.66 4.86
N ASN A 394 18.70 -13.06 5.95
CA ASN A 394 18.74 -11.61 6.06
C ASN A 394 19.90 -11.04 5.24
N TYR A 395 19.63 -9.96 4.50
CA TYR A 395 20.64 -9.26 3.72
C TYR A 395 21.72 -8.65 4.61
N LYS A 396 22.98 -8.77 4.20
CA LYS A 396 24.12 -8.17 4.90
C LYS A 396 24.79 -7.10 4.07
N LYS A 397 25.26 -7.45 2.86
CA LYS A 397 26.09 -6.55 2.04
C LYS A 397 26.15 -7.03 0.60
N SER A 398 26.49 -6.12 -0.31
CA SER A 398 26.71 -6.42 -1.72
C SER A 398 28.11 -5.99 -2.15
N PHE A 399 28.72 -6.78 -3.04
CA PHE A 399 30.04 -6.51 -3.60
C PHE A 399 29.99 -6.56 -5.13
N LEU A 400 30.76 -5.67 -5.76
CA LEU A 400 31.02 -5.73 -7.20
C LEU A 400 32.29 -6.56 -7.41
N ILE A 401 32.15 -7.72 -8.03
CA ILE A 401 33.23 -8.66 -8.26
C ILE A 401 33.71 -8.48 -9.70
N GLU A 402 34.94 -7.98 -9.87
CA GLU A 402 35.51 -7.71 -11.19
C GLU A 402 35.74 -8.99 -12.01
N ASN A 403 36.14 -10.07 -11.34
CA ASN A 403 36.31 -11.41 -11.88
C ASN A 403 36.33 -12.44 -10.75
N LYS A 404 36.20 -13.74 -11.06
CA LYS A 404 36.08 -14.82 -10.07
C LYS A 404 37.32 -14.99 -9.20
N SER A 405 38.50 -14.59 -9.70
CA SER A 405 39.75 -14.62 -8.94
C SER A 405 39.74 -13.60 -7.78
N ASN A 406 39.09 -12.44 -7.98
CA ASN A 406 38.98 -11.38 -6.98
C ASN A 406 37.90 -11.65 -5.90
N GLU A 407 36.92 -12.52 -6.20
CA GLU A 407 35.79 -12.81 -5.30
C GLU A 407 36.23 -13.17 -3.88
N ASN A 408 37.22 -14.08 -3.76
CA ASN A 408 37.66 -14.59 -2.46
C ASN A 408 38.41 -13.54 -1.63
N ASN A 409 39.07 -12.57 -2.26
CA ASN A 409 39.82 -11.53 -1.56
C ASN A 409 38.85 -10.48 -1.00
N ILE A 410 37.89 -10.04 -1.80
CA ILE A 410 36.85 -9.09 -1.37
C ILE A 410 36.02 -9.66 -0.21
N ILE A 411 35.65 -10.95 -0.27
CA ILE A 411 34.90 -11.59 0.83
C ILE A 411 35.73 -11.65 2.12
N LYS A 412 37.05 -11.87 2.04
CA LYS A 412 37.94 -11.89 3.21
C LYS A 412 38.13 -10.51 3.82
N GLU A 413 38.33 -9.49 3.00
CA GLU A 413 38.49 -8.09 3.44
C GLU A 413 37.20 -7.53 4.06
N ALA A 414 36.04 -8.08 3.69
CA ALA A 414 34.75 -7.70 4.26
C ALA A 414 34.53 -8.14 5.72
N GLY A 415 35.44 -8.93 6.30
CA GLY A 415 35.37 -9.32 7.72
C GLY A 415 34.22 -10.25 8.10
N LEU A 416 33.62 -10.96 7.13
CA LEU A 416 32.49 -11.87 7.34
C LEU A 416 32.97 -13.21 7.92
N ARG A 417 32.37 -13.68 9.02
CA ARG A 417 32.68 -14.96 9.67
C ARG A 417 31.44 -15.82 9.88
N GLY A 418 31.56 -17.13 9.66
CA GLY A 418 30.47 -18.08 9.78
C GLY A 418 29.80 -18.41 8.44
N ILE A 419 28.64 -19.06 8.51
CA ILE A 419 27.93 -19.56 7.32
C ILE A 419 27.12 -18.45 6.67
N HIS A 420 27.37 -18.21 5.39
CA HIS A 420 26.70 -17.19 4.58
C HIS A 420 26.12 -17.79 3.30
N ILE A 421 25.11 -17.12 2.75
CA ILE A 421 24.55 -17.41 1.43
C ILE A 421 25.03 -16.31 0.49
N LEU A 422 25.71 -16.70 -0.57
CA LEU A 422 26.20 -15.82 -1.62
C LEU A 422 25.30 -15.97 -2.84
N LYS A 423 24.74 -14.87 -3.32
CA LYS A 423 23.82 -14.85 -4.45
C LYS A 423 24.35 -13.94 -5.55
N THR A 424 24.38 -14.47 -6.76
CA THR A 424 24.64 -13.72 -8.00
C THR A 424 23.39 -13.79 -8.87
N THR A 425 23.39 -13.09 -9.99
CA THR A 425 22.31 -13.17 -11.00
C THR A 425 22.14 -14.57 -11.60
N ARG A 426 23.14 -15.45 -11.49
CA ARG A 426 23.13 -16.80 -12.10
C ARG A 426 23.18 -17.95 -11.11
N THR A 427 23.69 -17.73 -9.91
CA THR A 427 23.98 -18.82 -8.95
C THR A 427 23.76 -18.36 -7.52
N THR A 428 23.29 -19.29 -6.69
CA THR A 428 23.20 -19.14 -5.23
C THR A 428 24.04 -20.25 -4.62
N LYS A 429 24.95 -19.91 -3.71
CA LYS A 429 25.81 -20.89 -3.03
C LYS A 429 25.93 -20.58 -1.54
N LYS A 430 25.97 -21.63 -0.72
CA LYS A 430 26.21 -21.53 0.72
C LYS A 430 27.70 -21.73 0.99
N VAL A 431 28.32 -20.81 1.73
CA VAL A 431 29.77 -20.82 1.99
C VAL A 431 30.04 -20.65 3.48
N LEU A 432 30.96 -21.45 4.01
CA LEU A 432 31.49 -21.27 5.36
C LEU A 432 32.75 -20.40 5.27
N LEU A 433 32.67 -19.17 5.80
CA LEU A 433 33.80 -18.24 5.86
C LEU A 433 34.46 -18.37 7.23
N LYS A 434 35.74 -18.77 7.23
CA LYS A 434 36.53 -19.03 8.45
C LYS A 434 37.17 -17.76 8.98
#